data_AF-A0A956L796-F1
#
_entry.id   AF-A0A956L796-F1
#
_cell.length_a   1.000
_cell.length_b   1.000
_cell.length_c   1.000
_cell.angle_alpha   90.00
_cell.angle_beta   90.00
_cell.angle_gamma   90.00
#
_symmetry.space_group_name_H-M   'P 1'
#
loop_
_entity.id
_entity.type
_entity.pdbx_description
1 polymer ?
#
loop_
_entity_poly.entity_id
_entity_poly.type
_entity_poly.pdbx_seq_one_letter_code
_entity_poly.pdbx_strand_id
1 'polypeptide(L)'
;VAWRTLVSPTGEVIMLHQLASKDPVPTEPKPDDVGEGEDLPYGGGGGFCEPGIAAAAVTRFTAEGPQTTPLPNARLAVDAAISPTTGWMAVAMPGAPEGSPTVAVMPPEEGGCFLSESPRTDEQITAVAYDANGTLVMQSREPARLLLQDHTPGGDVIVIDLPGESRYDTGHEIFHRATDSGLSCATCHPEGTDDGHVWVFEGLGKRRTQPLDVDLAGSAPFHWDGDMTDLGVLMEEVLAHRMGGKRQSPARSESFKRWVFEQQRPPADAGLDEPRLVEEGQRLFASLDCVRCHTGAELGGSMTTPVRSVELQVPSLHRVSLRPPFMHDGRSPTLETAVQDMIESTTSADVRSEDVAALTAYMRTL
;
A
#
# COMPACT_ATOMS: atom_id res chain seq x y z
N VAL A 1 -6.96 -2.64 4.53
CA VAL A 1 -5.85 -3.48 5.07
C VAL A 1 -5.85 -3.38 6.59
N ALA A 2 -5.68 -4.49 7.33
CA ALA A 2 -5.59 -4.49 8.79
C ALA A 2 -4.14 -4.72 9.22
N TRP A 3 -3.63 -3.87 10.11
CA TRP A 3 -2.20 -3.82 10.44
C TRP A 3 -1.91 -4.27 11.87
N ARG A 4 -2.84 -3.98 12.79
CA ARG A 4 -2.62 -4.20 14.23
C ARG A 4 -3.93 -4.51 14.93
N THR A 5 -3.95 -5.59 15.71
CA THR A 5 -5.06 -5.91 16.64
C THR A 5 -4.54 -5.83 18.07
N LEU A 6 -5.28 -5.16 18.93
CA LEU A 6 -4.95 -4.85 20.32
C LEU A 6 -6.11 -5.27 21.22
N VAL A 7 -5.82 -5.46 22.50
CA VAL A 7 -6.84 -5.69 23.53
C VAL A 7 -6.77 -4.54 24.53
N SER A 8 -7.89 -3.87 24.75
CA SER A 8 -7.98 -2.78 25.72
C SER A 8 -7.87 -3.31 27.17
N PRO A 9 -7.58 -2.46 28.16
CA PRO A 9 -7.64 -2.85 29.57
C PRO A 9 -9.01 -3.37 30.03
N THR A 10 -10.08 -3.00 29.33
CA THR A 10 -11.45 -3.46 29.58
C THR A 10 -11.79 -4.77 28.85
N GLY A 11 -10.86 -5.31 28.05
CA GLY A 11 -11.02 -6.57 27.31
C GLY A 11 -11.62 -6.43 25.91
N GLU A 12 -11.82 -5.20 25.42
CA GLU A 12 -12.32 -4.96 24.06
C GLU A 12 -11.22 -5.25 23.03
N VAL A 13 -11.60 -5.88 21.91
CA VAL A 13 -10.69 -6.03 20.76
C VAL A 13 -10.75 -4.74 19.95
N ILE A 14 -9.58 -4.18 19.66
CA ILE A 14 -9.43 -2.97 18.85
C ILE A 14 -8.54 -3.29 17.66
N MET A 15 -8.96 -2.89 16.45
CA MET A 15 -8.20 -3.08 15.23
C MET A 15 -7.88 -1.74 14.58
N LEU A 16 -6.59 -1.44 14.41
CA LEU A 16 -6.14 -0.39 13.49
C LEU A 16 -6.10 -0.97 12.08
N HIS A 17 -6.76 -0.30 11.16
CA HIS A 17 -6.86 -0.69 9.76
C HIS A 17 -6.96 0.55 8.87
N GLN A 18 -7.12 0.34 7.57
CA GLN A 18 -7.35 1.39 6.59
C GLN A 18 -8.64 1.13 5.82
N LEU A 19 -9.43 2.20 5.73
CA LEU A 19 -10.58 2.34 4.87
C LEU A 19 -10.14 2.72 3.46
N ALA A 20 -10.90 2.26 2.48
CA ALA A 20 -10.79 2.67 1.09
C ALA A 20 -12.20 3.06 0.61
N SER A 21 -12.27 4.11 -0.21
CA SER A 21 -13.51 4.55 -0.83
C SER A 21 -14.08 3.45 -1.74
N LYS A 22 -15.41 3.39 -1.80
CA LYS A 22 -16.14 2.55 -2.77
C LYS A 22 -16.76 3.38 -3.88
N ASP A 23 -16.67 4.70 -3.77
CA ASP A 23 -17.18 5.63 -4.76
C ASP A 23 -16.20 5.72 -5.92
N PRO A 24 -16.67 6.10 -7.12
CA PRO A 24 -15.78 6.40 -8.23
C PRO A 24 -14.72 7.43 -7.83
N VAL A 25 -13.47 7.13 -8.17
CA VAL A 25 -12.30 7.96 -7.90
C VAL A 25 -12.03 8.83 -9.11
N PRO A 26 -12.07 10.17 -8.98
CA PRO A 26 -11.70 11.05 -10.08
C PRO A 26 -10.19 10.94 -10.35
N THR A 27 -9.81 11.07 -11.62
CA THR A 27 -8.39 11.16 -12.03
C THR A 27 -7.99 12.59 -12.41
N GLU A 28 -8.98 13.46 -12.56
CA GLU A 28 -8.82 14.88 -12.87
C GLU A 28 -9.50 15.74 -11.80
N PRO A 29 -8.99 16.94 -11.52
CA PRO A 29 -9.69 17.92 -10.68
C PRO A 29 -11.06 18.26 -11.25
N LYS A 30 -12.02 18.63 -10.39
CA LYS A 30 -13.35 19.04 -10.82
C LYS A 30 -13.27 20.38 -11.61
N PRO A 31 -14.07 20.56 -12.68
CA PRO A 31 -13.96 21.71 -13.59
C PRO A 31 -14.16 23.10 -12.97
N ASP A 32 -14.88 23.21 -11.85
CA ASP A 32 -15.24 24.49 -11.23
C ASP A 32 -14.21 24.97 -10.18
N ASP A 33 -13.18 24.16 -9.89
CA ASP A 33 -12.35 24.30 -8.68
C ASP A 33 -10.89 24.70 -8.98
N VAL A 34 -10.65 25.45 -10.07
CA VAL A 34 -9.32 25.97 -10.43
C VAL A 34 -8.92 27.19 -9.56
N GLY A 35 -9.00 27.03 -8.24
CA GLY A 35 -8.59 27.99 -7.21
C GLY A 35 -7.50 27.42 -6.31
N GLU A 36 -6.68 28.28 -5.68
CA GLU A 36 -5.63 27.84 -4.77
C GLU A 36 -6.24 27.14 -3.53
N GLY A 37 -6.17 25.80 -3.50
CA GLY A 37 -6.37 24.99 -2.30
C GLY A 37 -7.52 23.97 -2.30
N GLU A 38 -8.16 23.68 -3.43
CA GLU A 38 -9.43 22.92 -3.44
C GLU A 38 -9.38 21.62 -4.28
N ASP A 39 -9.92 20.54 -3.71
CA ASP A 39 -10.22 19.20 -4.27
C ASP A 39 -9.18 18.54 -5.19
N LEU A 40 -8.10 18.04 -4.56
CA LEU A 40 -7.22 17.05 -5.18
C LEU A 40 -8.00 15.78 -5.56
N PRO A 41 -7.73 15.13 -6.72
CA PRO A 41 -8.49 13.95 -7.14
C PRO A 41 -8.58 12.85 -6.08
N TYR A 42 -7.51 12.63 -5.31
CA TYR A 42 -7.50 11.62 -4.25
C TYR A 42 -7.77 12.19 -2.84
N GLY A 43 -7.98 13.49 -2.71
CA GLY A 43 -8.24 14.19 -1.45
C GLY A 43 -9.69 14.15 -0.99
N GLY A 44 -9.95 14.63 0.23
CA GLY A 44 -11.26 14.61 0.87
C GLY A 44 -11.93 15.98 0.96
N GLY A 45 -12.36 16.58 -0.15
CA GLY A 45 -13.35 17.68 -0.10
C GLY A 45 -12.93 19.01 0.55
N GLY A 46 -11.66 19.16 0.98
CA GLY A 46 -11.13 20.34 1.66
C GLY A 46 -11.41 20.44 3.17
N GLY A 47 -12.15 19.48 3.76
CA GLY A 47 -12.42 19.46 5.20
C GLY A 47 -11.25 18.89 6.02
N PHE A 48 -10.84 19.55 7.11
CA PHE A 48 -9.77 19.07 8.03
C PHE A 48 -9.99 17.65 8.60
N CYS A 49 -11.25 17.20 8.59
CA CYS A 49 -11.71 15.92 9.11
C CYS A 49 -12.25 14.97 8.04
N GLU A 50 -12.20 15.38 6.77
CA GLU A 50 -12.76 14.57 5.69
C GLU A 50 -11.66 13.68 5.11
N PRO A 51 -11.82 12.34 5.16
CA PRO A 51 -10.85 11.43 4.58
C PRO A 51 -10.85 11.54 3.06
N GLY A 52 -9.68 11.38 2.44
CA GLY A 52 -9.59 11.18 0.99
C GLY A 52 -10.06 9.77 0.57
N ILE A 53 -9.58 9.31 -0.58
CA ILE A 53 -9.97 7.98 -1.11
C ILE A 53 -9.51 6.82 -0.22
N ALA A 54 -8.58 7.04 0.71
CA ALA A 54 -8.23 6.12 1.78
C ALA A 54 -7.92 6.88 3.07
N ALA A 55 -8.14 6.23 4.21
CA ALA A 55 -7.79 6.77 5.52
C ALA A 55 -7.55 5.66 6.54
N ALA A 56 -6.65 5.91 7.49
CA ALA A 56 -6.55 5.08 8.67
C ALA A 56 -7.87 5.11 9.46
N ALA A 57 -8.18 4.02 10.15
CA ALA A 57 -9.34 3.92 11.00
C ALA A 57 -9.09 2.91 12.12
N VAL A 58 -9.83 3.08 13.20
CA VAL A 58 -9.84 2.14 14.31
C VAL A 58 -11.23 1.55 14.44
N THR A 59 -11.30 0.23 14.64
CA THR A 59 -12.56 -0.47 14.91
C THR A 59 -12.50 -1.16 16.24
N ARG A 60 -13.45 -0.81 17.11
CA ARG A 60 -13.69 -1.46 18.39
C ARG A 60 -14.75 -2.54 18.18
N PHE A 61 -14.49 -3.74 18.65
CA PHE A 61 -15.44 -4.84 18.62
C PHE A 61 -16.09 -4.94 20.01
N THR A 62 -17.31 -4.44 20.13
CA THR A 62 -18.09 -4.47 21.38
C THR A 62 -19.21 -5.51 21.32
N ALA A 63 -19.95 -5.67 22.42
CA ALA A 63 -21.11 -6.58 22.47
C ALA A 63 -22.25 -6.14 21.52
N GLU A 64 -22.33 -4.85 21.21
CA GLU A 64 -23.32 -4.24 20.32
C GLU A 64 -22.92 -4.33 18.82
N GLY A 65 -21.66 -4.71 18.54
CA GLY A 65 -21.12 -4.85 17.19
C GLY A 65 -19.84 -4.03 16.96
N PRO A 66 -19.26 -4.09 15.75
CA PRO A 66 -18.09 -3.29 15.41
C PRO A 66 -18.44 -1.81 15.26
N GLN A 67 -17.67 -0.94 15.92
CA GLN A 67 -17.75 0.52 15.80
C GLN A 67 -16.47 1.06 15.18
N THR A 68 -16.58 1.68 14.00
CA THR A 68 -15.43 2.20 13.24
C THR A 68 -15.33 3.71 13.35
N THR A 69 -14.16 4.20 13.74
CA THR A 69 -13.82 5.63 13.81
C THR A 69 -12.69 5.92 12.81
N PRO A 70 -12.95 6.71 11.75
CA PRO A 70 -11.91 7.19 10.86
C PRO A 70 -10.90 8.10 11.58
N LEU A 71 -9.65 8.02 11.15
CA LEU A 71 -8.52 8.81 11.63
C LEU A 71 -7.90 9.57 10.44
N PRO A 72 -8.59 10.58 9.86
CA PRO A 72 -8.15 11.24 8.61
C PRO A 72 -6.77 11.91 8.72
N ASN A 73 -6.39 12.33 9.93
CA ASN A 73 -5.09 12.95 10.20
C ASN A 73 -4.02 11.94 10.62
N ALA A 74 -4.36 10.64 10.74
CA ALA A 74 -3.39 9.59 11.03
C ALA A 74 -2.71 9.06 9.76
N ARG A 75 -1.94 9.96 9.13
CA ARG A 75 -1.34 9.76 7.81
C ARG A 75 -0.29 8.65 7.86
N LEU A 76 -0.52 7.60 7.05
CA LEU A 76 0.27 6.37 7.04
C LEU A 76 0.43 5.77 8.46
N ALA A 77 -0.68 5.36 9.07
CA ALA A 77 -0.64 4.66 10.35
C ALA A 77 -0.06 3.24 10.18
N VAL A 78 1.03 2.92 10.89
CA VAL A 78 1.74 1.63 10.76
C VAL A 78 1.72 0.77 12.02
N ASP A 79 1.52 1.38 13.19
CA ASP A 79 1.48 0.68 14.47
C ASP A 79 0.59 1.42 15.47
N ALA A 80 0.13 0.71 16.49
CA ALA A 80 -0.59 1.30 17.62
C ALA A 80 -0.38 0.53 18.91
N ALA A 81 -0.53 1.23 20.04
CA ALA A 81 -0.49 0.68 21.39
C ALA A 81 -1.53 1.34 22.29
N ILE A 82 -2.00 0.61 23.29
CA ILE A 82 -2.96 1.10 24.29
C ILE A 82 -2.29 1.12 25.65
N SER A 83 -2.40 2.25 26.35
CA SER A 83 -1.86 2.41 27.70
C SER A 83 -2.61 1.51 28.69
N PRO A 84 -1.90 0.70 29.50
CA PRO A 84 -2.52 -0.14 30.50
C PRO A 84 -3.10 0.66 31.68
N THR A 85 -2.66 1.91 31.88
CA THR A 85 -3.06 2.74 33.02
C THR A 85 -4.16 3.74 32.69
N THR A 86 -4.17 4.29 31.48
CA THR A 86 -5.15 5.32 31.06
C THR A 86 -6.12 4.83 29.98
N GLY A 87 -5.81 3.72 29.29
CA GLY A 87 -6.56 3.25 28.12
C GLY A 87 -6.36 4.10 26.86
N TRP A 88 -5.50 5.12 26.90
CA TRP A 88 -5.20 5.97 25.76
C TRP A 88 -4.48 5.19 24.66
N MET A 89 -4.73 5.57 23.42
CA MET A 89 -4.14 4.92 22.26
C MET A 89 -3.10 5.81 21.62
N ALA A 90 -1.89 5.28 21.42
CA ALA A 90 -0.86 5.87 20.59
C ALA A 90 -0.89 5.21 19.21
N VAL A 91 -0.71 5.99 18.14
CA VAL A 91 -0.64 5.53 16.75
C VAL A 91 0.63 6.10 16.10
N ALA A 92 1.48 5.23 15.55
CA ALA A 92 2.70 5.61 14.83
C ALA A 92 2.36 6.00 13.37
N MET A 93 2.85 7.17 12.94
CA MET A 93 2.50 7.82 11.68
C MET A 93 3.78 8.35 11.00
N PRO A 94 4.70 7.48 10.57
CA PRO A 94 6.02 7.87 10.05
C PRO A 94 5.95 8.70 8.77
N GLY A 95 4.79 8.71 8.10
CA GLY A 95 4.55 9.48 6.88
C GLY A 95 4.10 10.93 7.11
N ALA A 96 3.99 11.39 8.36
CA ALA A 96 3.51 12.75 8.63
C ALA A 96 4.37 13.83 7.93
N PRO A 97 3.78 14.97 7.51
CA PRO A 97 4.53 16.08 6.93
C PRO A 97 5.57 16.63 7.90
N GLU A 98 6.61 17.26 7.36
CA GLU A 98 7.61 17.97 8.15
C GLU A 98 6.95 19.01 9.08
N GLY A 99 7.36 19.02 10.35
CA GLY A 99 6.77 19.89 11.38
C GLY A 99 5.42 19.42 11.93
N SER A 100 4.89 18.29 11.47
CA SER A 100 3.70 17.65 12.03
C SER A 100 4.09 16.49 12.95
N PRO A 101 3.29 16.17 14.00
CA PRO A 101 3.56 15.02 14.85
C PRO A 101 3.55 13.70 14.06
N THR A 102 4.55 12.86 14.29
CA THR A 102 4.66 11.50 13.72
C THR A 102 4.08 10.42 14.63
N VAL A 103 3.47 10.82 15.75
CA VAL A 103 2.69 9.95 16.64
C VAL A 103 1.41 10.70 17.01
N ALA A 104 0.27 10.03 16.92
CA ALA A 104 -0.99 10.53 17.47
C ALA A 104 -1.24 9.87 18.82
N VAL A 105 -1.65 10.64 19.82
CA VAL A 105 -2.15 10.09 21.09
C VAL A 105 -3.59 10.56 21.28
N MET A 106 -4.50 9.62 21.50
CA MET A 106 -5.93 9.90 21.62
C MET A 106 -6.58 9.17 22.80
N PRO A 107 -7.54 9.79 23.50
CA PRO A 107 -8.27 9.16 24.58
C PRO A 107 -9.25 8.09 24.04
N PRO A 108 -9.75 7.19 24.90
CA PRO A 108 -10.56 6.05 24.46
C PRO A 108 -11.86 6.45 23.74
N GLU A 109 -12.47 7.57 24.12
CA GLU A 109 -13.83 7.95 23.71
C GLU A 109 -13.90 9.10 22.70
N GLU A 110 -12.78 9.75 22.32
CA GLU A 110 -12.81 10.85 21.35
C GLU A 110 -12.49 10.40 19.92
N GLY A 111 -13.17 11.05 18.96
CA GLY A 111 -13.02 10.81 17.54
C GLY A 111 -11.70 11.33 16.94
N GLY A 112 -11.23 10.64 15.89
CA GLY A 112 -9.88 10.68 15.31
C GLY A 112 -9.42 11.92 14.56
N CYS A 113 -10.06 13.06 14.77
CA CYS A 113 -9.68 14.30 14.09
C CYS A 113 -8.66 15.15 14.85
N PHE A 114 -8.55 14.96 16.16
CA PHE A 114 -7.72 15.81 17.01
C PHE A 114 -6.41 15.12 17.38
N LEU A 115 -5.30 15.82 17.17
CA LEU A 115 -3.93 15.38 17.50
C LEU A 115 -3.30 16.20 18.65
N SER A 116 -4.12 16.89 19.45
CA SER A 116 -3.71 18.00 20.33
C SER A 116 -2.68 17.66 21.41
N GLU A 117 -2.48 16.38 21.69
CA GLU A 117 -1.68 15.88 22.82
C GLU A 117 -0.51 15.00 22.39
N SER A 118 -0.15 15.08 21.11
CA SER A 118 0.89 14.28 20.49
C SER A 118 2.31 14.72 20.92
N PRO A 119 3.24 13.77 21.16
CA PRO A 119 4.65 14.09 21.33
C PRO A 119 5.17 14.90 20.15
N ARG A 120 5.96 15.94 20.43
CA ARG A 120 6.63 16.72 19.38
C ARG A 120 7.95 16.04 19.04
N THR A 121 7.94 15.28 17.96
CA THR A 121 9.14 14.74 17.32
C THR A 121 8.98 14.80 15.81
N ASP A 122 10.04 15.19 15.12
CA ASP A 122 10.11 15.17 13.65
C ASP A 122 10.68 13.84 13.13
N GLU A 123 10.97 12.89 14.02
CA GLU A 123 11.53 11.59 13.67
C GLU A 123 10.47 10.65 13.09
N GLN A 124 10.89 9.78 12.17
CA GLN A 124 10.04 8.77 11.55
C GLN A 124 9.69 7.66 12.55
N ILE A 125 8.70 7.87 13.43
CA ILE A 125 8.27 6.86 14.41
C ILE A 125 7.55 5.72 13.69
N THR A 126 8.11 4.51 13.76
CA THR A 126 7.56 3.32 13.09
C THR A 126 6.96 2.30 14.05
N ALA A 127 7.22 2.43 15.36
CA ALA A 127 6.62 1.56 16.37
C ALA A 127 6.35 2.30 17.68
N VAL A 128 5.29 1.90 18.36
CA VAL A 128 4.88 2.45 19.66
C VAL A 128 4.52 1.34 20.64
N ALA A 129 4.84 1.55 21.92
CA ALA A 129 4.47 0.65 23.01
C ALA A 129 4.26 1.43 24.30
N TYR A 130 3.51 0.87 25.23
CA TYR A 130 3.44 1.37 26.61
C TYR A 130 4.10 0.38 27.55
N ASP A 131 4.90 0.87 28.48
CA ASP A 131 5.41 0.04 29.58
C ASP A 131 4.33 -0.21 30.65
N ALA A 132 4.70 -0.96 31.71
CA ALA A 132 3.77 -1.29 32.78
C ALA A 132 3.30 -0.09 33.63
N ASN A 133 4.07 1.00 33.65
CA ASN A 133 3.67 2.23 34.31
C ASN A 133 2.76 3.06 33.40
N GLY A 134 2.85 2.86 32.08
CA GLY A 134 2.13 3.60 31.04
C GLY A 134 3.02 4.63 30.31
N THR A 135 4.35 4.55 30.45
CA THR A 135 5.28 5.41 29.73
C THR A 135 5.25 5.01 28.27
N LEU A 136 5.02 5.99 27.39
CA LEU A 136 5.00 5.78 25.94
C LEU A 136 6.43 5.63 25.44
N VAL A 137 6.72 4.49 24.82
CA VAL A 137 7.98 4.19 24.15
C VAL A 137 7.73 4.24 22.65
N MET A 138 8.53 5.05 21.94
CA MET A 138 8.46 5.25 20.49
C MET A 138 9.80 4.85 19.87
N GLN A 139 9.77 4.08 18.80
CA GLN A 139 10.98 3.74 18.03
C GLN A 139 11.00 4.54 16.72
N SER A 140 12.05 5.32 16.51
CA SER A 140 12.30 5.99 15.23
C SER A 140 13.17 5.16 14.30
N ARG A 141 12.87 5.28 13.00
CA ARG A 141 13.64 4.65 11.93
C ARG A 141 14.91 5.43 11.60
N GLU A 142 14.81 6.77 11.51
CA GLU A 142 15.89 7.65 11.09
C GLU A 142 15.87 8.99 11.84
N PRO A 143 16.94 9.33 12.60
CA PRO A 143 17.97 8.40 13.07
C PRO A 143 17.35 7.29 13.93
N ALA A 144 18.01 6.14 14.07
CA ALA A 144 17.50 5.05 14.89
C ALA A 144 17.57 5.41 16.39
N ARG A 145 16.42 5.59 17.04
CA ARG A 145 16.33 5.96 18.47
C ARG A 145 15.15 5.31 19.17
N LEU A 146 15.20 5.32 20.50
CA LEU A 146 14.03 5.17 21.36
C LEU A 146 13.71 6.51 22.02
N LEU A 147 12.45 6.88 22.04
CA LEU A 147 11.94 8.09 22.67
C LEU A 147 10.93 7.66 23.73
N LEU A 148 11.13 8.12 24.96
CA LEU A 148 10.29 7.79 26.10
C LEU A 148 9.59 9.05 26.59
N GLN A 149 8.27 9.01 26.70
CA GLN A 149 7.45 10.08 27.23
C GLN A 149 6.54 9.56 28.34
N ASP A 150 6.60 10.16 29.51
CA ASP A 150 5.72 9.81 30.64
C ASP A 150 4.26 10.19 30.35
N HIS A 151 3.32 9.71 31.17
CA HIS A 151 1.85 9.71 30.93
C HIS A 151 1.19 11.06 30.64
N THR A 152 1.94 12.15 30.70
CA THR A 152 1.38 13.50 30.54
C THR A 152 1.62 13.96 29.10
N PRO A 153 0.56 14.22 28.32
CA PRO A 153 0.66 14.95 27.08
C PRO A 153 1.55 16.19 27.22
N GLY A 154 2.54 16.31 26.35
CA GLY A 154 3.50 17.42 26.40
C GLY A 154 4.55 17.33 27.51
N GLY A 155 4.69 16.19 28.20
CA GLY A 155 5.81 15.92 29.09
C GLY A 155 7.15 15.82 28.34
N ASP A 156 8.26 15.93 29.08
CA ASP A 156 9.61 15.83 28.54
C ASP A 156 9.82 14.46 27.86
N VAL A 157 10.54 14.47 26.74
CA VAL A 157 10.88 13.27 25.99
C VAL A 157 12.34 12.91 26.25
N ILE A 158 12.57 11.72 26.79
CA ILE A 158 13.92 11.14 26.94
C ILE A 158 14.29 10.45 25.64
N VAL A 159 15.43 10.81 25.06
CA VAL A 159 15.94 10.23 23.82
C VAL A 159 17.10 9.29 24.10
N ILE A 160 17.06 8.09 23.54
CA ILE A 160 18.10 7.07 23.61
C ILE A 160 18.55 6.76 22.18
N ASP A 161 19.77 7.17 21.82
CA ASP A 161 20.35 6.84 20.52
C ASP A 161 20.64 5.33 20.43
N LEU A 162 20.20 4.71 19.32
CA LEU A 162 20.57 3.34 19.00
C LEU A 162 21.80 3.35 18.07
N PRO A 163 22.81 2.50 18.32
CA PRO A 163 23.98 2.44 17.47
C PRO A 163 23.61 1.86 16.09
N GLY A 164 24.20 2.40 15.03
CA GLY A 164 23.98 1.91 13.67
C GLY A 164 24.38 2.93 12.62
N GLU A 165 24.44 2.49 11.37
CA GLU A 165 24.55 3.40 10.22
C GLU A 165 23.19 4.02 9.93
N SER A 166 23.19 5.28 9.49
CA SER A 166 21.99 5.94 8.98
C SER A 166 21.38 5.12 7.84
N ARG A 167 20.05 5.01 7.86
CA ARG A 167 19.24 4.40 6.80
C ARG A 167 18.42 5.45 6.06
N TYR A 168 18.84 6.71 6.12
CA TYR A 168 18.23 7.77 5.36
C TYR A 168 18.32 7.46 3.86
N ASP A 169 17.17 7.47 3.20
CA ASP A 169 17.06 7.29 1.76
C ASP A 169 15.99 8.23 1.24
N THR A 170 16.35 9.07 0.27
CA THR A 170 15.43 10.05 -0.33
C THR A 170 14.24 9.39 -1.03
N GLY A 171 14.45 8.23 -1.67
CA GLY A 171 13.37 7.48 -2.32
C GLY A 171 12.40 6.89 -1.30
N HIS A 172 12.92 6.32 -0.21
CA HIS A 172 12.10 5.89 0.92
C HIS A 172 11.28 7.04 1.51
N GLU A 173 11.90 8.20 1.72
CA GLU A 173 11.21 9.38 2.24
C GLU A 173 10.07 9.82 1.32
N ILE A 174 10.30 9.93 0.02
CA ILE A 174 9.25 10.26 -0.97
C ILE A 174 8.11 9.23 -0.94
N PHE A 175 8.43 7.94 -0.86
CA PHE A 175 7.43 6.87 -0.90
C PHE A 175 6.50 6.85 0.32
N HIS A 176 7.02 7.17 1.51
CA HIS A 176 6.27 7.09 2.76
C HIS A 176 5.67 8.42 3.20
N ARG A 177 6.18 9.56 2.70
CA ARG A 177 5.69 10.88 3.09
C ARG A 177 4.28 11.13 2.53
N ALA A 178 3.41 11.61 3.40
CA ALA A 178 2.06 11.98 3.04
C ALA A 178 2.06 13.26 2.19
N THR A 179 1.21 13.26 1.17
CA THR A 179 0.91 14.39 0.29
C THR A 179 -0.19 15.27 0.90
N ASP A 180 -0.57 16.31 0.18
CA ASP A 180 -1.66 17.21 0.59
C ASP A 180 -3.02 16.51 0.60
N SER A 181 -3.18 15.39 -0.14
CA SER A 181 -4.38 14.53 -0.05
C SER A 181 -4.40 13.64 1.20
N GLY A 182 -3.36 13.67 2.04
CA GLY A 182 -3.24 12.83 3.23
C GLY A 182 -2.77 11.40 2.98
N LEU A 183 -2.42 11.06 1.73
CA LEU A 183 -1.98 9.73 1.30
C LEU A 183 -0.48 9.72 1.05
N SER A 184 0.16 8.55 1.13
CA SER A 184 1.49 8.31 0.59
C SER A 184 1.45 7.17 -0.41
N CYS A 185 2.55 6.92 -1.14
CA CYS A 185 2.61 5.76 -2.03
C CYS A 185 2.37 4.47 -1.23
N ALA A 186 2.91 4.41 -0.01
CA ALA A 186 2.73 3.29 0.92
C ALA A 186 1.29 3.07 1.40
N THR A 187 0.38 4.04 1.21
CA THR A 187 -1.04 3.86 1.55
C THR A 187 -1.70 2.80 0.68
N CYS A 188 -1.47 2.81 -0.63
CA CYS A 188 -1.95 1.77 -1.55
C CYS A 188 -0.90 0.68 -1.78
N HIS A 189 0.38 1.02 -1.64
CA HIS A 189 1.50 0.09 -1.84
C HIS A 189 2.29 -0.21 -0.54
N PRO A 190 1.65 -0.77 0.50
CA PRO A 190 2.32 -1.02 1.78
C PRO A 190 3.54 -1.93 1.65
N GLU A 191 4.68 -1.49 2.19
CA GLU A 191 5.98 -2.19 2.15
C GLU A 191 6.44 -2.59 0.73
N GLY A 192 6.05 -1.82 -0.29
CA GLY A 192 6.37 -2.12 -1.68
C GLY A 192 5.50 -3.23 -2.30
N THR A 193 4.42 -3.64 -1.64
CA THR A 193 3.43 -4.58 -2.16
C THR A 193 2.06 -3.92 -2.22
N ASP A 194 1.04 -4.52 -2.81
CA ASP A 194 -0.26 -3.85 -3.02
C ASP A 194 -1.28 -4.10 -1.89
N ASP A 195 -2.26 -3.20 -1.78
CA ASP A 195 -3.37 -3.29 -0.81
C ASP A 195 -4.48 -4.29 -1.19
N GLY A 196 -4.34 -5.00 -2.32
CA GLY A 196 -5.34 -5.91 -2.87
C GLY A 196 -6.64 -5.23 -3.31
N HIS A 197 -6.71 -3.89 -3.33
CA HIS A 197 -7.93 -3.16 -3.60
C HIS A 197 -8.18 -3.01 -5.11
N VAL A 198 -9.46 -3.00 -5.48
CA VAL A 198 -9.93 -2.71 -6.83
C VAL A 198 -10.64 -1.37 -6.80
N TRP A 199 -9.93 -0.34 -7.26
CA TRP A 199 -10.45 1.02 -7.37
C TRP A 199 -11.37 1.13 -8.59
N VAL A 200 -12.38 1.98 -8.51
CA VAL A 200 -13.23 2.34 -9.65
C VAL A 200 -12.84 3.76 -10.06
N PHE A 201 -12.06 3.92 -11.13
CA PHE A 201 -11.68 5.23 -11.61
C PHE A 201 -12.71 5.78 -12.59
N GLU A 202 -13.03 7.06 -12.47
CA GLU A 202 -13.85 7.77 -13.46
C GLU A 202 -13.16 7.73 -14.84
N GLY A 203 -13.91 7.39 -15.88
CA GLY A 203 -13.38 7.27 -17.25
C GLY A 203 -12.54 6.02 -17.54
N LEU A 204 -11.82 5.46 -16.55
CA LEU A 204 -10.95 4.28 -16.74
C LEU A 204 -11.58 2.96 -16.28
N GLY A 205 -12.55 3.01 -15.38
CA GLY A 205 -13.21 1.83 -14.81
C GLY A 205 -12.39 1.17 -13.72
N LYS A 206 -12.59 -0.15 -13.53
CA LYS A 206 -11.95 -0.89 -12.44
C LYS A 206 -10.45 -1.07 -12.68
N ARG A 207 -9.63 -0.72 -11.69
CA ARG A 207 -8.18 -0.98 -11.67
C ARG A 207 -7.75 -1.50 -10.31
N ARG A 208 -7.13 -2.67 -10.30
CA ARG A 208 -6.48 -3.25 -9.13
C ARG A 208 -5.16 -2.52 -8.87
N THR A 209 -4.85 -2.21 -7.62
CA THR A 209 -3.52 -1.75 -7.24
C THR A 209 -2.46 -2.76 -7.71
N GLN A 210 -1.40 -2.29 -8.39
CA GLN A 210 -0.34 -3.17 -8.88
C GLN A 210 0.76 -3.35 -7.83
N PRO A 211 1.37 -4.53 -7.71
CA PRO A 211 2.53 -4.73 -6.85
C PRO A 211 3.77 -4.01 -7.38
N LEU A 212 4.67 -3.63 -6.49
CA LEU A 212 5.95 -3.01 -6.85
C LEU A 212 7.14 -3.98 -6.67
N ASP A 213 6.94 -5.11 -6.00
CA ASP A 213 7.94 -6.14 -5.71
C ASP A 213 8.08 -7.19 -6.84
N VAL A 214 7.84 -6.82 -8.10
CA VAL A 214 7.79 -7.73 -9.28
C VAL A 214 8.97 -7.63 -10.24
N ASP A 215 10.02 -6.92 -9.87
CA ASP A 215 11.06 -6.49 -10.81
C ASP A 215 10.53 -5.56 -11.90
N LEU A 216 10.41 -4.28 -11.52
CA LEU A 216 9.91 -3.22 -12.39
C LEU A 216 10.97 -2.73 -13.40
N ALA A 217 12.22 -3.20 -13.30
CA ALA A 217 13.29 -2.70 -14.12
C ALA A 217 13.09 -3.14 -15.58
N GLY A 218 12.88 -2.17 -16.49
CA GLY A 218 12.64 -2.45 -17.90
C GLY A 218 11.21 -2.90 -18.23
N SER A 219 10.28 -2.84 -17.26
CA SER A 219 8.87 -3.20 -17.47
C SER A 219 8.00 -2.04 -17.97
N ALA A 220 8.62 -0.92 -18.33
CA ALA A 220 7.91 0.25 -18.83
C ALA A 220 7.28 -0.05 -20.22
N PRO A 221 6.12 0.54 -20.55
CA PRO A 221 5.37 1.52 -19.76
C PRO A 221 4.68 0.91 -18.53
N PHE A 222 4.39 1.75 -17.53
CA PHE A 222 3.73 1.35 -16.29
C PHE A 222 2.20 1.57 -16.36
N HIS A 223 1.52 1.18 -15.27
CA HIS A 223 0.07 1.02 -15.17
C HIS A 223 -0.51 -0.09 -16.04
N TRP A 224 -1.74 -0.49 -15.74
CA TRP A 224 -2.48 -1.48 -16.52
C TRP A 224 -2.68 -1.09 -17.97
N ASP A 225 -2.80 0.21 -18.26
CA ASP A 225 -3.11 0.71 -19.61
C ASP A 225 -1.83 0.97 -20.42
N GLY A 226 -0.65 0.87 -19.79
CA GLY A 226 0.63 1.19 -20.43
C GLY A 226 0.78 2.67 -20.78
N ASP A 227 0.10 3.56 -20.06
CA ASP A 227 0.04 5.00 -20.32
C ASP A 227 1.19 5.79 -19.67
N MET A 228 1.91 5.18 -18.73
CA MET A 228 3.04 5.81 -18.03
C MET A 228 4.37 5.39 -18.67
N THR A 229 4.90 6.19 -19.60
CA THR A 229 6.09 5.81 -20.39
C THR A 229 7.35 5.60 -19.57
N ASP A 230 7.45 6.27 -18.42
CA ASP A 230 8.52 6.09 -17.45
C ASP A 230 8.06 6.52 -16.04
N LEU A 231 8.95 6.36 -15.05
CA LEU A 231 8.63 6.69 -13.66
C LEU A 231 8.54 8.21 -13.42
N GLY A 232 9.18 9.03 -14.26
CA GLY A 232 9.05 10.48 -14.19
C GLY A 232 7.63 10.93 -14.52
N VAL A 233 7.04 10.38 -15.59
CA VAL A 233 5.63 10.60 -15.93
C VAL A 233 4.72 10.12 -14.79
N LEU A 234 4.96 8.93 -14.23
CA LEU A 234 4.19 8.43 -13.09
C LEU A 234 4.27 9.35 -11.87
N MET A 235 5.45 9.89 -11.56
CA MET A 235 5.63 10.84 -10.46
C MET A 235 4.92 12.18 -10.72
N GLU A 236 4.85 12.63 -11.97
CA GLU A 236 4.10 13.85 -12.31
C GLU A 236 2.58 13.60 -12.21
N GLU A 237 2.09 12.52 -12.82
CA GLU A 237 0.65 12.24 -12.92
C GLU A 237 0.05 11.70 -11.63
N VAL A 238 0.73 10.77 -10.95
CA VAL A 238 0.17 10.12 -9.76
C VAL A 238 0.57 10.87 -8.49
N LEU A 239 1.88 11.03 -8.27
CA LEU A 239 2.36 11.67 -7.03
C LEU A 239 1.99 13.14 -7.01
N ALA A 240 2.27 13.92 -8.05
CA ALA A 240 2.03 15.36 -8.02
C ALA A 240 0.58 15.74 -8.33
N HIS A 241 0.02 15.27 -9.43
CA HIS A 241 -1.32 15.67 -9.88
C HIS A 241 -2.45 15.01 -9.06
N ARG A 242 -2.53 13.67 -9.02
CA ARG A 242 -3.65 12.98 -8.35
C ARG A 242 -3.58 12.98 -6.83
N MET A 243 -2.39 12.74 -6.27
CA MET A 243 -2.17 12.71 -4.81
C MET A 243 -1.89 14.09 -4.21
N GLY A 244 -1.60 15.13 -5.01
CA GLY A 244 -1.23 16.45 -4.49
C GLY A 244 0.13 16.48 -3.78
N GLY A 245 1.07 15.66 -4.24
CA GLY A 245 2.46 15.72 -3.82
C GLY A 245 3.21 16.86 -4.50
N LYS A 246 4.36 17.24 -3.96
CA LYS A 246 5.22 18.21 -4.63
C LYS A 246 5.91 17.56 -5.83
N ARG A 247 6.04 18.30 -6.94
CA ARG A 247 6.93 17.92 -8.03
C ARG A 247 8.36 17.77 -7.50
N GLN A 248 9.00 16.65 -7.85
CA GLN A 248 10.36 16.33 -7.40
C GLN A 248 11.39 16.87 -8.38
N SER A 249 12.57 17.25 -7.88
CA SER A 249 13.70 17.60 -8.73
C SER A 249 14.26 16.34 -9.43
N PRO A 250 14.96 16.46 -10.57
CA PRO A 250 15.50 15.30 -11.28
C PRO A 250 16.34 14.36 -10.39
N ALA A 251 17.19 14.92 -9.53
CA ALA A 251 18.02 14.12 -8.61
C ALA A 251 17.20 13.34 -7.57
N ARG A 252 16.09 13.93 -7.10
CA ARG A 252 15.16 13.27 -6.16
C ARG A 252 14.34 12.19 -6.87
N SER A 253 13.88 12.45 -8.10
CA SER A 253 13.21 11.44 -8.93
C SER A 253 14.11 10.24 -9.25
N GLU A 254 15.39 10.46 -9.56
CA GLU A 254 16.34 9.35 -9.75
C GLU A 254 16.58 8.55 -8.46
N SER A 255 16.62 9.23 -7.30
CA SER A 255 16.71 8.56 -6.00
C SER A 255 15.49 7.70 -5.72
N PHE A 256 14.29 8.21 -6.04
CA PHE A 256 13.03 7.48 -5.93
C PHE A 256 13.00 6.28 -6.88
N LYS A 257 13.40 6.46 -8.13
CA LYS A 257 13.47 5.39 -9.13
C LYS A 257 14.35 4.24 -8.69
N ARG A 258 15.58 4.54 -8.27
CA ARG A 258 16.49 3.55 -7.70
C ARG A 258 15.81 2.80 -6.56
N TRP A 259 15.26 3.53 -5.59
CA TRP A 259 14.65 2.93 -4.42
C TRP A 259 13.48 2.01 -4.79
N VAL A 260 12.53 2.44 -5.63
CA VAL A 260 11.38 1.62 -6.05
C VAL A 260 11.83 0.35 -6.77
N PHE A 261 12.84 0.44 -7.64
CA PHE A 261 13.34 -0.73 -8.37
C PHE A 261 14.16 -1.68 -7.49
N GLU A 262 14.69 -1.21 -6.36
CA GLU A 262 15.37 -2.04 -5.36
C GLU A 262 14.38 -2.83 -4.45
N GLN A 263 13.07 -2.63 -4.58
CA GLN A 263 12.06 -3.34 -3.77
C GLN A 263 11.75 -4.77 -4.25
N GLN A 264 12.57 -5.30 -5.16
CA GLN A 264 12.47 -6.68 -5.63
C GLN A 264 12.55 -7.68 -4.47
N ARG A 265 11.76 -8.74 -4.57
CA ARG A 265 11.78 -9.85 -3.63
C ARG A 265 12.05 -11.16 -4.37
N PRO A 266 12.65 -12.17 -3.73
CA PRO A 266 12.79 -13.50 -4.32
C PRO A 266 11.43 -14.04 -4.81
N PRO A 267 11.42 -15.03 -5.72
CA PRO A 267 10.20 -15.74 -6.09
C PRO A 267 9.39 -16.14 -4.86
N ALA A 268 8.07 -16.17 -4.98
CA ALA A 268 7.21 -16.45 -3.83
C ALA A 268 7.53 -17.82 -3.20
N ASP A 269 7.97 -18.77 -4.04
CA ASP A 269 8.22 -20.18 -3.74
C ASP A 269 7.22 -20.70 -2.71
N ALA A 270 5.94 -20.52 -3.01
CA ALA A 270 4.86 -21.10 -2.22
C ALA A 270 4.77 -22.63 -2.43
N GLY A 271 5.81 -23.23 -3.03
CA GLY A 271 5.93 -24.57 -3.63
C GLY A 271 5.82 -25.72 -2.64
N LEU A 272 4.64 -25.87 -2.04
CA LEU A 272 4.22 -27.11 -1.40
C LEU A 272 3.68 -28.14 -2.41
N ASP A 273 3.55 -27.76 -3.68
CA ASP A 273 3.03 -28.60 -4.75
C ASP A 273 4.04 -29.68 -5.19
N GLU A 274 3.53 -30.81 -5.69
CA GLU A 274 4.37 -31.92 -6.15
C GLU A 274 5.29 -31.50 -7.31
N PRO A 275 6.61 -31.81 -7.28
CA PRO A 275 7.55 -31.39 -8.33
C PRO A 275 7.13 -31.81 -9.75
N ARG A 276 6.50 -32.98 -9.90
CA ARG A 276 6.01 -33.47 -11.19
C ARG A 276 4.88 -32.59 -11.74
N LEU A 277 4.03 -32.05 -10.87
CA LEU A 277 2.92 -31.18 -11.24
C LEU A 277 3.43 -29.81 -11.69
N VAL A 278 4.42 -29.26 -10.98
CA VAL A 278 5.12 -28.02 -11.36
C VAL A 278 5.80 -28.17 -12.72
N GLU A 279 6.53 -29.27 -12.94
CA GLU A 279 7.21 -29.53 -14.23
C GLU A 279 6.19 -29.62 -15.38
N GLU A 280 5.06 -30.27 -15.15
CA GLU A 280 3.98 -30.34 -16.15
C GLU A 280 3.37 -28.96 -16.42
N GLY A 281 3.14 -28.15 -15.39
CA GLY A 281 2.68 -26.78 -15.53
C GLY A 281 3.62 -25.92 -16.36
N GLN A 282 4.93 -26.06 -16.15
CA GLN A 282 5.94 -25.36 -16.93
C GLN A 282 5.91 -25.76 -18.41
N ARG A 283 5.74 -27.06 -18.72
CA ARG A 283 5.57 -27.53 -20.10
C ARG A 283 4.29 -26.98 -20.72
N LEU A 284 3.18 -27.00 -19.98
CA LEU A 284 1.90 -26.48 -20.43
C LEU A 284 1.99 -24.99 -20.74
N PHE A 285 2.67 -24.20 -19.89
CA PHE A 285 2.88 -22.76 -20.08
C PHE A 285 3.54 -22.44 -21.43
N ALA A 286 4.54 -23.24 -21.82
CA ALA A 286 5.16 -23.12 -23.14
C ALA A 286 4.22 -23.62 -24.26
N SER A 287 3.54 -24.74 -24.06
CA SER A 287 2.68 -25.35 -25.09
C SER A 287 1.42 -24.55 -25.43
N LEU A 288 0.89 -23.80 -24.45
CA LEU A 288 -0.25 -22.90 -24.60
C LEU A 288 0.18 -21.49 -25.06
N ASP A 289 1.44 -21.33 -25.44
CA ASP A 289 2.02 -20.08 -25.96
C ASP A 289 1.89 -18.88 -24.99
N CYS A 290 1.85 -19.14 -23.68
CA CYS A 290 1.85 -18.08 -22.66
C CYS A 290 3.11 -17.20 -22.76
N VAL A 291 4.21 -17.81 -23.20
CA VAL A 291 5.50 -17.17 -23.46
C VAL A 291 5.46 -16.12 -24.58
N ARG A 292 4.40 -16.05 -25.39
CA ARG A 292 4.24 -15.00 -26.42
C ARG A 292 4.11 -13.62 -25.80
N CYS A 293 3.46 -13.52 -24.64
CA CYS A 293 3.25 -12.26 -23.92
C CYS A 293 4.11 -12.19 -22.65
N HIS A 294 4.22 -13.31 -21.92
CA HIS A 294 5.02 -13.39 -20.69
C HIS A 294 6.45 -13.84 -21.01
N THR A 295 7.18 -12.95 -21.68
CA THR A 295 8.53 -13.22 -22.23
C THR A 295 9.66 -12.91 -21.24
N GLY A 296 10.82 -13.51 -21.47
CA GLY A 296 12.08 -13.11 -20.84
C GLY A 296 12.19 -13.50 -19.36
N ALA A 297 13.17 -12.92 -18.66
CA ALA A 297 13.36 -13.14 -17.24
C ALA A 297 12.20 -12.55 -16.42
N GLU A 298 11.62 -11.43 -16.87
CA GLU A 298 10.54 -10.72 -16.16
C GLU A 298 9.17 -11.39 -16.27
N LEU A 299 9.02 -12.36 -17.18
CA LEU A 299 7.75 -13.05 -17.45
C LEU A 299 6.58 -12.07 -17.71
N GLY A 300 6.87 -10.96 -18.40
CA GLY A 300 5.92 -9.88 -18.68
C GLY A 300 6.62 -8.52 -18.76
N GLY A 301 5.82 -7.45 -18.83
CA GLY A 301 6.30 -6.06 -18.80
C GLY A 301 6.85 -5.51 -20.11
N SER A 302 6.90 -6.31 -21.18
CA SER A 302 7.56 -5.94 -22.44
C SER A 302 6.63 -5.43 -23.53
N MET A 303 5.30 -5.51 -23.34
CA MET A 303 4.33 -5.14 -24.35
C MET A 303 2.97 -4.77 -23.78
N THR A 304 2.27 -3.93 -24.53
CA THR A 304 0.83 -3.69 -24.42
C THR A 304 0.11 -4.51 -25.50
N THR A 305 -0.96 -5.19 -25.14
CA THR A 305 -1.73 -6.03 -26.07
C THR A 305 -3.22 -6.09 -25.69
N PRO A 306 -4.13 -6.27 -26.66
CA PRO A 306 -5.55 -6.37 -26.35
C PRO A 306 -5.89 -7.71 -25.68
N VAL A 307 -6.47 -7.66 -24.48
CA VAL A 307 -7.10 -8.80 -23.81
C VAL A 307 -8.58 -8.48 -23.62
N ARG A 308 -9.47 -9.30 -24.21
CA ARG A 308 -10.92 -9.01 -24.30
C ARG A 308 -11.23 -7.61 -24.83
N SER A 309 -10.51 -7.19 -25.87
CA SER A 309 -10.63 -5.88 -26.52
C SER A 309 -10.25 -4.67 -25.66
N VAL A 310 -9.54 -4.89 -24.55
CA VAL A 310 -8.93 -3.83 -23.73
C VAL A 310 -7.42 -3.87 -23.91
N GLU A 311 -6.82 -2.78 -24.35
CA GLU A 311 -5.35 -2.65 -24.41
C GLU A 311 -4.79 -2.63 -22.99
N LEU A 312 -3.94 -3.61 -22.69
CA LEU A 312 -3.34 -3.76 -21.37
C LEU A 312 -1.84 -4.02 -21.48
N GLN A 313 -1.07 -3.34 -20.65
CA GLN A 313 0.32 -3.70 -20.39
C GLN A 313 0.36 -5.07 -19.73
N VAL A 314 1.09 -6.00 -20.35
CA VAL A 314 1.23 -7.36 -19.81
C VAL A 314 2.01 -7.28 -18.50
N PRO A 315 1.45 -7.68 -17.34
CA PRO A 315 2.17 -7.62 -16.07
C PRO A 315 3.21 -8.74 -15.97
N SER A 316 4.24 -8.54 -15.15
CA SER A 316 5.12 -9.63 -14.72
C SER A 316 4.34 -10.70 -13.94
N LEU A 317 4.68 -11.97 -14.16
CA LEU A 317 4.17 -13.10 -13.37
C LEU A 317 5.00 -13.42 -12.13
N HIS A 318 6.08 -12.67 -11.85
CA HIS A 318 6.83 -12.83 -10.61
C HIS A 318 5.93 -12.67 -9.41
N ARG A 319 5.98 -13.66 -8.51
CA ARG A 319 5.23 -13.70 -7.25
C ARG A 319 3.71 -13.55 -7.44
N VAL A 320 3.19 -13.91 -8.61
CA VAL A 320 1.78 -13.71 -8.98
C VAL A 320 0.85 -14.34 -7.94
N SER A 321 1.22 -15.50 -7.38
CA SER A 321 0.42 -16.24 -6.42
C SER A 321 0.06 -15.50 -5.13
N LEU A 322 0.80 -14.44 -4.76
CA LEU A 322 0.62 -13.72 -3.50
C LEU A 322 -0.44 -12.61 -3.59
N ARG A 323 -1.07 -12.41 -4.75
CA ARG A 323 -1.76 -11.15 -5.09
C ARG A 323 -3.20 -11.30 -5.60
N PRO A 324 -4.08 -12.03 -4.89
CA PRO A 324 -5.51 -11.95 -5.18
C PRO A 324 -6.09 -10.56 -4.84
N PRO A 325 -7.24 -10.18 -5.42
CA PRO A 325 -7.83 -10.77 -6.63
C PRO A 325 -6.99 -10.44 -7.87
N PHE A 326 -7.16 -11.19 -8.95
CA PHE A 326 -6.34 -11.12 -10.17
C PHE A 326 -7.04 -10.37 -11.31
N MET A 327 -6.26 -10.05 -12.35
CA MET A 327 -6.60 -9.19 -13.49
C MET A 327 -6.65 -7.70 -13.16
N HIS A 328 -6.65 -6.87 -14.21
CA HIS A 328 -6.70 -5.42 -14.06
C HIS A 328 -7.94 -4.95 -13.30
N ASP A 329 -9.06 -5.66 -13.41
CA ASP A 329 -10.35 -5.33 -12.79
C ASP A 329 -10.66 -6.16 -11.54
N GLY A 330 -9.73 -7.02 -11.11
CA GLY A 330 -9.92 -7.92 -9.97
C GLY A 330 -11.01 -8.98 -10.15
N ARG A 331 -11.41 -9.32 -11.39
CA ARG A 331 -12.53 -10.25 -11.63
C ARG A 331 -12.27 -11.70 -11.21
N SER A 332 -11.01 -12.10 -11.11
CA SER A 332 -10.64 -13.48 -10.79
C SER A 332 -10.20 -13.56 -9.34
N PRO A 333 -10.98 -14.15 -8.40
CA PRO A 333 -10.64 -14.13 -6.97
C PRO A 333 -9.50 -15.09 -6.59
N THR A 334 -9.20 -16.07 -7.43
CA THR A 334 -8.17 -17.12 -7.19
C THR A 334 -7.24 -17.27 -8.38
N LEU A 335 -6.05 -17.81 -8.15
CA LEU A 335 -5.05 -17.98 -9.21
C LEU A 335 -5.54 -18.98 -10.27
N GLU A 336 -6.28 -20.00 -9.86
CA GLU A 336 -6.93 -20.98 -10.73
C GLU A 336 -7.93 -20.30 -11.67
N THR A 337 -8.81 -19.46 -11.12
CA THR A 337 -9.76 -18.68 -11.94
C THR A 337 -9.05 -17.66 -12.83
N ALA A 338 -7.87 -17.19 -12.44
CA ALA A 338 -7.07 -16.27 -13.24
C ALA A 338 -6.44 -16.98 -14.45
N VAL A 339 -5.86 -18.16 -14.22
CA VAL A 339 -5.32 -19.03 -15.28
C VAL A 339 -6.41 -19.38 -16.28
N GLN A 340 -7.57 -19.83 -15.77
CA GLN A 340 -8.70 -20.18 -16.63
C GLN A 340 -9.18 -18.97 -17.45
N ASP A 341 -9.37 -17.82 -16.82
CA ASP A 341 -9.81 -16.60 -17.52
C ASP A 341 -8.83 -16.18 -18.63
N MET A 342 -7.50 -16.32 -18.41
CA MET A 342 -6.52 -16.02 -19.46
C MET A 342 -6.54 -17.05 -20.60
N ILE A 343 -6.66 -18.33 -20.31
CA ILE A 343 -6.77 -19.38 -21.35
C ILE A 343 -7.99 -19.08 -22.23
N GLU A 344 -9.15 -18.80 -21.64
CA GLU A 344 -10.39 -18.48 -22.34
C GLU A 344 -10.29 -17.17 -23.15
N SER A 345 -9.47 -16.22 -22.69
CA SER A 345 -9.32 -14.90 -23.31
C SER A 345 -8.29 -14.85 -24.44
N THR A 346 -7.30 -15.75 -24.41
CA THR A 346 -6.11 -15.65 -25.27
C THR A 346 -5.87 -16.87 -26.15
N THR A 347 -6.54 -17.98 -25.84
CA THR A 347 -6.41 -19.25 -26.57
C THR A 347 -7.79 -19.75 -26.98
N SER A 348 -7.83 -20.66 -27.96
CA SER A 348 -9.03 -21.45 -28.29
C SER A 348 -8.95 -22.87 -27.74
N ALA A 349 -7.99 -23.15 -26.85
CA ALA A 349 -7.75 -24.48 -26.30
C ALA A 349 -8.80 -24.84 -25.26
N ASP A 350 -9.36 -26.04 -25.36
CA ASP A 350 -10.13 -26.64 -24.29
C ASP A 350 -9.15 -27.31 -23.32
N VAL A 351 -8.95 -26.68 -22.16
CA VAL A 351 -7.94 -27.07 -21.18
C VAL A 351 -8.63 -27.74 -19.99
N ARG A 352 -8.15 -28.93 -19.60
CA ARG A 352 -8.79 -29.71 -18.55
C ARG A 352 -8.47 -29.11 -17.18
N SER A 353 -9.29 -29.41 -16.18
CA SER A 353 -9.06 -28.92 -14.80
C SER A 353 -7.70 -29.34 -14.23
N GLU A 354 -7.17 -30.50 -14.62
CA GLU A 354 -5.84 -30.97 -14.23
C GLU A 354 -4.70 -30.15 -14.86
N ASP A 355 -4.90 -29.66 -16.07
CA ASP A 355 -3.92 -28.81 -16.77
C ASP A 355 -3.89 -27.41 -16.12
N VAL A 356 -5.07 -26.87 -15.74
CA VAL A 356 -5.19 -25.63 -14.94
C VAL A 356 -4.47 -25.81 -13.59
N ALA A 357 -4.70 -26.92 -12.89
CA ALA A 357 -4.03 -27.19 -11.62
C ALA A 357 -2.50 -27.25 -11.77
N ALA A 358 -1.99 -27.85 -12.85
CA ALA A 358 -0.56 -27.89 -13.15
C ALA A 358 0.02 -26.49 -13.44
N LEU A 359 -0.64 -25.70 -14.28
CA LEU A 359 -0.25 -24.30 -14.55
C LEU A 359 -0.24 -23.45 -13.28
N THR A 360 -1.27 -23.58 -12.44
CA THR A 360 -1.34 -22.89 -11.16
C THR A 360 -0.20 -23.32 -10.23
N ALA A 361 0.13 -24.61 -10.16
CA ALA A 361 1.28 -25.09 -9.38
C ALA A 361 2.59 -24.47 -9.87
N TYR A 362 2.81 -24.38 -11.20
CA TYR A 362 3.96 -23.68 -11.76
C TYR A 362 3.98 -22.18 -11.40
N MET A 363 2.85 -21.49 -11.53
CA MET A 363 2.75 -20.06 -11.20
C MET A 363 2.99 -19.74 -9.71
N ARG A 364 2.80 -20.70 -8.80
CA ARG A 364 3.15 -20.55 -7.38
C ARG A 364 4.66 -20.59 -7.11
N THR A 365 5.45 -21.10 -8.06
CA THR A 365 6.92 -21.12 -7.98
C THR A 365 7.56 -19.84 -8.51
N LEU A 366 6.83 -19.05 -9.29
CA LEU A 366 7.22 -17.73 -9.77
C LEU A 366 7.06 -16.69 -8.65
#